data_AF-A0A3A1X142-F1
#
_entry.id   AF-A0A3A1X142-F1
#
_cell.length_a   1.000
_cell.length_b   1.000
_cell.length_c   1.000
_cell.angle_alpha   90.00
_cell.angle_beta   90.00
_cell.angle_gamma   90.00
#
_symmetry.space_group_name_H-M   'P 1'
#
loop_
_entity.id
_entity.type
_entity.pdbx_description
1 polymer ?
#
loop_
_entity_poly.entity_id
_entity_poly.type
_entity_poly.pdbx_seq_one_letter_code
_entity_poly.pdbx_strand_id
1 'polypeptide(L)'
;MGQRVFALTITCIFVVINCIHWLSITLMHVYTYGTSATLSQLFVKHNPSKGPSLFFGHANVSTLLMKLCHSLFFVNSMPSMLVNCFLAVILIGVAETRISRFRIIAISILSTIVGMVIGLAIIGNLSFIIRNMHWISKIPIRLSPFTLFIGAFMASAAYESILWHRRLLVIGYAITSAMMLYSGNPGDYCTIIAAFTGHIIGNIMCKSESKLESKLESKLEENLEDNSQINSKIKSKSVNWWEGTDYEIRRLFAVAQSILALGPLLALSSRSHAGILTTLGLFMSPQMGSKPWITRCIANYSANNCLLHSGLHHVAIGSLWIRILLPIITLMIIAWGMLRGRRLAALTSITINLITVLYAGMYFTVLPLIASKQHISAHQHNAVAVAFMLTALPPLLMTILLFINLKHFSIHTNKLRVRVGLLAIIVTLWITATSYITFGLMIADNFKPVADINHLLRDLPGRWMPMGFGNRSNAMLRTETPLSSFLAQSVGLVLWAVLFTVCFAWFKSQIFTNDNDRKKAS
;
A
#
# COMPACT_ATOMS: atom_id res chain seq x y z
N MET A 1 23.10 -22.19 -1.35
CA MET A 1 22.53 -21.63 -2.61
C MET A 1 21.42 -22.50 -3.25
N GLY A 2 20.78 -23.44 -2.54
CA GLY A 2 19.62 -24.19 -3.07
C GLY A 2 18.25 -23.51 -2.84
N GLN A 3 18.19 -22.18 -2.73
CA GLN A 3 17.50 -21.54 -1.60
C GLN A 3 16.13 -20.86 -1.83
N ARG A 4 15.51 -20.89 -3.00
CA ARG A 4 14.16 -20.29 -3.23
C ARG A 4 13.34 -20.99 -4.33
N VAL A 5 13.60 -22.28 -4.55
CA VAL A 5 13.01 -22.98 -5.70
C VAL A 5 11.50 -23.09 -5.54
N PHE A 6 10.99 -23.33 -4.32
CA PHE A 6 9.55 -23.51 -4.09
C PHE A 6 8.77 -22.19 -4.20
N ALA A 7 9.31 -21.09 -3.65
CA ALA A 7 8.67 -19.78 -3.79
C ALA A 7 8.57 -19.33 -5.26
N LEU A 8 9.62 -19.59 -6.06
CA LEU A 8 9.63 -19.28 -7.49
C LEU A 8 8.69 -20.20 -8.27
N THR A 9 8.62 -21.50 -7.96
CA THR A 9 7.70 -22.42 -8.65
C THR A 9 6.25 -22.08 -8.37
N ILE A 10 5.85 -21.79 -7.12
CA ILE A 10 4.48 -21.36 -6.80
C ILE A 10 4.13 -20.06 -7.55
N THR A 11 5.05 -19.09 -7.56
CA THR A 11 4.81 -17.82 -8.25
C THR A 11 4.68 -18.04 -9.76
N CYS A 12 5.52 -18.89 -10.36
CA CYS A 12 5.44 -19.23 -11.78
C CYS A 12 4.12 -19.93 -12.12
N ILE A 13 3.68 -20.91 -11.30
CA ILE A 13 2.39 -21.58 -11.46
C ILE A 13 1.25 -20.56 -11.39
N PHE A 14 1.28 -19.67 -10.40
CA PHE A 14 0.29 -18.60 -10.26
C PHE A 14 0.24 -17.68 -11.48
N VAL A 15 1.40 -17.33 -12.04
CA VAL A 15 1.52 -16.52 -13.26
C VAL A 15 0.90 -17.25 -14.45
N VAL A 16 1.28 -18.51 -14.67
CA VAL A 16 0.82 -19.34 -15.78
C VAL A 16 -0.69 -19.53 -15.74
N ILE A 17 -1.27 -19.86 -14.57
CA ILE A 17 -2.73 -20.02 -14.40
C ILE A 17 -3.46 -18.74 -14.79
N ASN A 18 -2.97 -17.58 -14.36
CA ASN A 18 -3.59 -16.29 -14.67
C ASN A 18 -3.43 -15.91 -16.15
N CYS A 19 -2.27 -16.17 -16.75
CA CYS A 19 -2.04 -15.97 -18.19
C CYS A 19 -2.96 -16.86 -19.04
N ILE A 20 -3.11 -18.14 -18.70
CA ILE A 20 -4.03 -19.06 -19.38
C ILE A 20 -5.48 -18.58 -19.24
N HIS A 21 -5.88 -18.14 -18.04
CA HIS A 21 -7.21 -17.61 -17.81
C HIS A 21 -7.50 -16.37 -18.65
N TRP A 22 -6.55 -15.43 -18.72
CA TRP A 22 -6.67 -14.28 -19.60
C TRP A 22 -6.75 -14.69 -21.06
N LEU A 23 -5.88 -15.59 -21.51
CA LEU A 23 -5.90 -16.12 -22.88
C LEU A 23 -7.28 -16.75 -23.21
N SER A 24 -7.82 -17.57 -22.31
CA SER A 24 -9.13 -18.18 -22.47
C SER A 24 -10.26 -17.14 -22.55
N ILE A 25 -10.25 -16.13 -21.68
CA ILE A 25 -11.21 -15.01 -21.76
C ILE A 25 -11.06 -14.28 -23.10
N THR A 26 -9.82 -14.02 -23.53
CA THR A 26 -9.57 -13.31 -24.78
C THR A 26 -10.08 -14.10 -25.99
N LEU A 27 -9.84 -15.42 -26.02
CA LEU A 27 -10.30 -16.31 -27.08
C LEU A 27 -11.83 -16.40 -27.12
N MET A 28 -12.48 -16.57 -25.96
CA MET A 28 -13.94 -16.61 -25.87
C MET A 28 -14.57 -15.29 -26.32
N HIS A 29 -13.93 -14.16 -26.03
CA HIS A 29 -14.38 -12.85 -26.46
C HIS A 29 -14.19 -12.64 -27.97
N VAL A 30 -13.06 -13.07 -28.55
CA VAL A 30 -12.83 -13.01 -30.00
C VAL A 30 -13.82 -13.93 -30.73
N TYR A 31 -14.12 -15.10 -30.18
CA TYR A 31 -15.11 -16.02 -30.72
C TYR A 31 -16.54 -15.45 -30.69
N THR A 32 -16.91 -14.73 -29.62
CA THR A 32 -18.27 -14.16 -29.47
C THR A 32 -18.49 -12.86 -30.22
N TYR A 33 -17.46 -12.03 -30.42
CA TYR A 33 -17.60 -10.71 -31.02
C TYR A 33 -16.92 -10.54 -32.39
N GLY A 34 -16.20 -11.55 -32.90
CA GLY A 34 -15.55 -11.50 -34.21
C GLY A 34 -14.38 -10.50 -34.29
N THR A 35 -13.98 -10.13 -35.51
CA THR A 35 -12.85 -9.20 -35.79
C THR A 35 -13.16 -7.72 -35.53
N SER A 36 -14.42 -7.39 -35.23
CA SER A 36 -14.85 -6.05 -34.81
C SER A 36 -14.66 -5.81 -33.30
N ALA A 37 -14.10 -6.79 -32.58
CA ALA A 37 -13.77 -6.67 -31.17
C ALA A 37 -12.67 -5.63 -30.94
N THR A 38 -13.04 -4.48 -30.36
CA THR A 38 -12.05 -3.50 -29.91
C THR A 38 -11.27 -4.04 -28.70
N LEU A 39 -9.99 -3.68 -28.56
CA LEU A 39 -9.14 -4.11 -27.43
C LEU A 39 -9.73 -3.70 -26.06
N SER A 40 -10.62 -2.69 -26.05
CA SER A 40 -11.43 -2.32 -24.89
C SER A 40 -12.53 -3.30 -24.54
N GLN A 41 -13.12 -4.01 -25.51
CA GLN A 41 -14.16 -5.02 -25.28
C GLN A 41 -13.60 -6.29 -24.62
N LEU A 42 -12.36 -6.66 -24.98
CA LEU A 42 -11.57 -7.77 -24.43
C LEU A 42 -11.43 -7.79 -22.89
N PHE A 43 -11.59 -6.64 -22.23
CA PHE A 43 -11.51 -6.51 -20.77
C PHE A 43 -12.86 -6.17 -20.10
N VAL A 44 -13.97 -6.12 -20.86
CA VAL A 44 -15.33 -5.88 -20.35
C VAL A 44 -15.87 -7.16 -19.73
N LYS A 45 -16.09 -7.16 -18.41
CA LYS A 45 -16.90 -8.20 -17.74
C LYS A 45 -18.31 -7.64 -17.51
N HIS A 46 -19.32 -8.25 -18.13
CA HIS A 46 -20.73 -7.93 -17.89
C HIS A 46 -21.14 -8.33 -16.46
N ASN A 47 -21.89 -7.44 -15.78
CA ASN A 47 -22.49 -7.73 -14.48
C ASN A 47 -23.91 -8.29 -14.69
N PRO A 48 -24.26 -9.45 -14.11
CA PRO A 48 -25.66 -9.90 -14.06
C PRO A 48 -26.50 -9.05 -13.09
N SER A 49 -27.80 -8.98 -13.40
CA SER A 49 -28.85 -8.28 -12.65
C SER A 49 -28.96 -8.72 -11.18
N LYS A 50 -29.29 -7.79 -10.28
CA LYS A 50 -29.36 -7.99 -8.82
C LYS A 50 -30.77 -8.38 -8.38
N GLY A 51 -30.90 -9.55 -7.73
CA GLY A 51 -32.09 -9.95 -6.96
C GLY A 51 -32.04 -9.47 -5.49
N PRO A 52 -33.09 -9.74 -4.68
CA PRO A 52 -33.17 -9.32 -3.28
C PRO A 52 -32.04 -9.95 -2.43
N SER A 53 -31.55 -9.18 -1.45
CA SER A 53 -30.20 -9.31 -0.89
C SER A 53 -30.14 -9.97 0.50
N LEU A 54 -29.53 -11.16 0.58
CA LEU A 54 -28.72 -11.55 1.74
C LEU A 54 -27.25 -11.16 1.40
N PHE A 55 -26.45 -10.65 2.35
CA PHE A 55 -25.02 -10.30 2.13
C PHE A 55 -24.71 -9.47 0.86
N PHE A 56 -24.81 -8.13 0.94
CA PHE A 56 -24.35 -7.24 -0.14
C PHE A 56 -24.88 -7.61 -1.57
N GLY A 57 -26.11 -8.11 -1.66
CA GLY A 57 -26.76 -8.42 -2.95
C GLY A 57 -26.51 -9.81 -3.54
N HIS A 58 -26.04 -10.77 -2.75
CA HIS A 58 -25.85 -12.16 -3.21
C HIS A 58 -26.96 -13.08 -2.67
N ALA A 59 -27.92 -13.45 -3.52
CA ALA A 59 -29.04 -14.31 -3.13
C ALA A 59 -28.61 -15.74 -2.70
N ASN A 60 -27.49 -16.26 -3.24
CA ASN A 60 -27.02 -17.62 -3.01
C ASN A 60 -25.60 -17.65 -2.44
N VAL A 61 -25.42 -18.21 -1.24
CA VAL A 61 -24.10 -18.37 -0.58
C VAL A 61 -23.14 -19.20 -1.44
N SER A 62 -23.64 -20.22 -2.14
CA SER A 62 -22.84 -21.03 -3.08
C SER A 62 -22.25 -20.21 -4.22
N THR A 63 -23.04 -19.31 -4.80
CA THR A 63 -22.58 -18.42 -5.88
C THR A 63 -21.57 -17.40 -5.37
N LEU A 64 -21.74 -16.92 -4.13
CA LEU A 64 -20.76 -16.04 -3.48
C LEU A 64 -19.43 -16.77 -3.25
N LEU A 65 -19.47 -18.00 -2.73
CA LEU A 65 -18.28 -18.80 -2.48
C LEU A 65 -17.54 -19.14 -3.77
N MET A 66 -18.27 -19.49 -4.84
CA MET A 66 -17.67 -19.69 -6.17
C MET A 66 -16.99 -18.42 -6.70
N LYS A 67 -17.62 -17.25 -6.53
CA LYS A 67 -17.01 -15.96 -6.91
C LYS A 67 -15.76 -15.64 -6.07
N LEU A 68 -15.77 -15.95 -4.77
CA LEU A 68 -14.62 -15.76 -3.88
C LEU A 68 -13.45 -16.64 -4.28
N CYS A 69 -13.69 -17.94 -4.48
CA CYS A 69 -12.68 -18.87 -4.99
C CYS A 69 -12.13 -18.41 -6.36
N HIS A 70 -13.00 -17.95 -7.25
CA HIS A 70 -12.55 -17.38 -8.53
C HIS A 70 -11.67 -16.14 -8.30
N SER A 71 -12.03 -15.21 -7.42
CA SER A 71 -11.22 -14.01 -7.17
C SER A 71 -9.89 -14.29 -6.46
N LEU A 72 -9.83 -15.37 -5.67
CA LEU A 72 -8.67 -15.82 -4.93
C LEU A 72 -7.54 -16.28 -5.85
N PHE A 73 -7.88 -17.00 -6.93
CA PHE A 73 -6.90 -17.51 -7.90
C PHE A 73 -6.72 -16.60 -9.11
N PHE A 74 -7.80 -15.97 -9.58
CA PHE A 74 -7.80 -15.19 -10.83
C PHE A 74 -7.79 -13.69 -10.56
N VAL A 75 -6.63 -13.10 -10.86
CA VAL A 75 -6.38 -11.67 -10.87
C VAL A 75 -6.77 -11.13 -12.24
N ASN A 76 -7.55 -10.05 -12.32
CA ASN A 76 -7.96 -9.50 -13.61
C ASN A 76 -7.19 -8.22 -14.03
N SER A 77 -6.07 -7.86 -13.41
CA SER A 77 -5.26 -6.72 -13.88
C SER A 77 -3.75 -6.96 -13.76
N MET A 78 -2.99 -6.53 -14.76
CA MET A 78 -1.52 -6.68 -14.81
C MET A 78 -0.80 -6.09 -13.59
N PRO A 79 -1.10 -4.85 -13.14
CA PRO A 79 -0.40 -4.28 -11.98
C PRO A 79 -0.67 -5.06 -10.68
N SER A 80 -1.91 -5.53 -10.47
CA SER A 80 -2.23 -6.31 -9.28
C SER A 80 -1.62 -7.71 -9.35
N MET A 81 -1.42 -8.28 -10.54
CA MET A 81 -0.69 -9.52 -10.74
C MET A 81 0.78 -9.36 -10.36
N LEU A 82 1.44 -8.30 -10.85
CA LEU A 82 2.84 -7.99 -10.50
C LEU A 82 3.05 -7.82 -8.99
N VAL A 83 2.16 -7.06 -8.34
CA VAL A 83 2.21 -6.86 -6.88
C VAL A 83 2.03 -8.19 -6.14
N ASN A 84 1.04 -9.00 -6.51
CA ASN A 84 0.83 -10.31 -5.86
C ASN A 84 1.97 -11.29 -6.13
N CYS A 85 2.61 -11.25 -7.31
CA CYS A 85 3.79 -12.07 -7.59
C CYS A 85 4.99 -11.67 -6.72
N PHE A 86 5.27 -10.37 -6.61
CA PHE A 86 6.32 -9.86 -5.74
C PHE A 86 6.08 -10.26 -4.28
N LEU A 87 4.83 -10.14 -3.83
CA LEU A 87 4.41 -10.49 -2.49
C LEU A 87 4.50 -12.02 -2.25
N ALA A 88 4.12 -12.84 -3.23
CA ALA A 88 4.27 -14.29 -3.19
C ALA A 88 5.74 -14.71 -3.05
N VAL A 89 6.63 -14.18 -3.89
CA VAL A 89 8.07 -14.49 -3.85
C VAL A 89 8.68 -14.13 -2.49
N ILE A 90 8.29 -12.98 -1.92
CA ILE A 90 8.83 -12.55 -0.62
C ILE A 90 8.25 -13.38 0.52
N LEU A 91 6.93 -13.47 0.64
CA LEU A 91 6.26 -14.10 1.79
C LEU A 91 6.50 -15.61 1.83
N ILE A 92 6.32 -16.28 0.68
CA ILE A 92 6.62 -17.71 0.57
C ILE A 92 8.12 -17.94 0.63
N GLY A 93 8.93 -17.05 0.06
CA GLY A 93 10.39 -17.15 0.15
C GLY A 93 10.90 -17.10 1.58
N VAL A 94 10.31 -16.28 2.45
CA VAL A 94 10.61 -16.31 3.89
C VAL A 94 10.09 -17.60 4.52
N ALA A 95 8.86 -18.02 4.24
CA ALA A 95 8.28 -19.22 4.81
C ALA A 95 9.05 -20.51 4.42
N GLU A 96 9.53 -20.63 3.18
CA GLU A 96 10.31 -21.78 2.66
C GLU A 96 11.61 -21.99 3.44
N THR A 97 12.21 -20.93 3.97
CA THR A 97 13.45 -21.06 4.76
C THR A 97 13.22 -21.66 6.15
N ARG A 98 11.97 -21.73 6.62
CA ARG A 98 11.63 -22.07 8.01
C ARG A 98 10.68 -23.25 8.14
N ILE A 99 9.77 -23.42 7.18
CA ILE A 99 8.70 -24.41 7.23
C ILE A 99 8.82 -25.34 6.02
N SER A 100 8.52 -26.63 6.21
CA SER A 100 8.48 -27.59 5.11
C SER A 100 7.41 -27.26 4.06
N ARG A 101 7.66 -27.64 2.81
CA ARG A 101 6.78 -27.33 1.66
C ARG A 101 5.33 -27.75 1.88
N PHE A 102 5.11 -28.94 2.45
CA PHE A 102 3.77 -29.46 2.75
C PHE A 102 3.04 -28.63 3.81
N ARG A 103 3.75 -28.21 4.87
CA ARG A 103 3.17 -27.39 5.93
C ARG A 103 2.80 -26.00 5.41
N ILE A 104 3.60 -25.40 4.53
CA ILE A 104 3.26 -24.12 3.89
C ILE A 104 1.92 -24.20 3.16
N ILE A 105 1.72 -25.24 2.34
CA ILE A 105 0.47 -25.44 1.59
C ILE A 105 -0.70 -25.68 2.55
N ALA A 106 -0.53 -26.58 3.53
CA ALA A 106 -1.57 -26.92 4.49
C ALA A 106 -2.02 -25.70 5.31
N ILE A 107 -1.07 -24.92 5.83
CA ILE A 107 -1.35 -23.71 6.61
C ILE A 107 -2.04 -22.67 5.74
N SER A 108 -1.56 -22.43 4.52
CA SER A 108 -2.18 -21.50 3.55
C SER A 108 -3.65 -21.83 3.29
N ILE A 109 -3.96 -23.11 3.07
CA ILE A 109 -5.35 -23.55 2.81
C ILE A 109 -6.19 -23.39 4.08
N LEU A 110 -5.72 -23.90 5.22
CA LEU A 110 -6.46 -23.88 6.48
C LEU A 110 -6.74 -22.44 6.95
N SER A 111 -5.73 -21.57 6.90
CA SER A 111 -5.88 -20.15 7.27
C SER A 111 -6.86 -19.42 6.36
N THR A 112 -6.86 -19.73 5.06
CA THR A 112 -7.78 -19.09 4.09
C THR A 112 -9.22 -19.54 4.31
N ILE A 113 -9.46 -20.83 4.56
CA ILE A 113 -10.80 -21.36 4.84
C ILE A 113 -11.36 -20.73 6.12
N VAL A 114 -10.59 -20.76 7.21
CA VAL A 114 -11.00 -20.16 8.49
C VAL A 114 -11.23 -18.65 8.34
N GLY A 115 -10.31 -17.95 7.64
CA GLY A 115 -10.43 -16.52 7.35
C GLY A 115 -11.69 -16.18 6.55
N MET A 116 -12.04 -16.99 5.54
CA MET A 116 -13.27 -16.82 4.77
C MET A 116 -14.52 -17.03 5.62
N VAL A 117 -14.58 -18.11 6.41
CA VAL A 117 -15.77 -18.43 7.23
C VAL A 117 -16.02 -17.35 8.27
N ILE A 118 -15.01 -17.02 9.08
CA ILE A 118 -15.15 -16.02 10.14
C ILE A 118 -15.30 -14.61 9.55
N GLY A 119 -14.54 -14.28 8.51
CA GLY A 119 -14.61 -12.97 7.87
C GLY A 119 -15.97 -12.71 7.24
N LEU A 120 -16.53 -13.68 6.51
CA LEU A 120 -17.89 -13.58 6.00
C LEU A 120 -18.91 -13.50 7.13
N ALA A 121 -18.79 -14.30 8.19
CA ALA A 121 -19.71 -14.22 9.33
C ALA A 121 -19.74 -12.79 9.94
N ILE A 122 -18.58 -12.16 10.14
CA ILE A 122 -18.49 -10.78 10.64
C ILE A 122 -19.16 -9.81 9.66
N ILE A 123 -18.84 -9.90 8.37
CA ILE A 123 -19.41 -9.04 7.32
C ILE A 123 -20.93 -9.20 7.24
N GLY A 124 -21.44 -10.42 7.42
CA GLY A 124 -22.87 -10.73 7.42
C GLY A 124 -23.61 -10.09 8.57
N ASN A 125 -23.10 -10.27 9.78
CA ASN A 125 -23.66 -9.66 10.98
C ASN A 125 -23.62 -8.13 10.90
N LEU A 126 -22.52 -7.56 10.39
CA LEU A 126 -22.38 -6.13 10.20
C LEU A 126 -23.36 -5.59 9.14
N SER A 127 -23.59 -6.35 8.06
CA SER A 127 -24.57 -6.01 7.01
C SER A 127 -26.01 -6.02 7.54
N PHE A 128 -26.32 -6.82 8.56
CA PHE A 128 -27.64 -6.83 9.19
C PHE A 128 -27.88 -5.55 10.00
N ILE A 129 -26.86 -5.09 10.73
CA ILE A 129 -26.91 -3.88 11.56
C ILE A 129 -27.00 -2.60 10.70
N ILE A 130 -26.31 -2.58 9.55
CA ILE A 130 -26.14 -1.37 8.72
C ILE A 130 -27.14 -1.32 7.55
N ARG A 131 -28.22 -2.11 7.58
CA ARG A 131 -29.17 -2.31 6.47
C ARG A 131 -29.79 -1.03 5.90
N ASN A 132 -29.88 0.06 6.68
CA ASN A 132 -30.45 1.34 6.24
C ASN A 132 -29.50 2.18 5.36
N MET A 133 -28.20 1.84 5.29
CA MET A 133 -27.20 2.58 4.54
C MET A 133 -27.07 2.06 3.10
N HIS A 134 -27.84 2.65 2.17
CA HIS A 134 -27.94 2.25 0.76
C HIS A 134 -26.62 2.29 -0.05
N TRP A 135 -25.57 2.94 0.46
CA TRP A 135 -24.26 3.02 -0.19
C TRP A 135 -23.40 1.76 -0.01
N ILE A 136 -23.60 1.02 1.08
CA ILE A 136 -22.76 -0.13 1.47
C ILE A 136 -23.13 -1.39 0.69
N SER A 137 -24.40 -1.60 0.37
CA SER A 137 -24.91 -2.81 -0.32
C SER A 137 -24.46 -2.98 -1.78
N LYS A 138 -23.75 -1.99 -2.34
CA LYS A 138 -23.29 -2.00 -3.75
C LYS A 138 -21.85 -2.50 -3.94
N ILE A 139 -21.09 -2.72 -2.87
CA ILE A 139 -19.67 -3.07 -2.94
C ILE A 139 -19.50 -4.59 -3.14
N PRO A 140 -18.87 -5.07 -4.23
CA PRO A 140 -18.65 -6.50 -4.45
C PRO A 140 -17.54 -7.03 -3.54
N ILE A 141 -17.80 -8.14 -2.84
CA ILE A 141 -16.80 -8.84 -2.02
C ILE A 141 -15.84 -9.61 -2.95
N ARG A 142 -14.53 -9.40 -2.80
CA ARG A 142 -13.49 -10.14 -3.54
C ARG A 142 -12.37 -10.54 -2.59
N LEU A 143 -11.78 -11.71 -2.78
CA LEU A 143 -10.62 -12.15 -2.02
C LEU A 143 -9.34 -11.89 -2.81
N SER A 144 -8.32 -11.29 -2.18
CA SER A 144 -7.01 -11.09 -2.81
C SER A 144 -6.19 -12.38 -2.75
N PRO A 145 -5.45 -12.78 -3.79
CA PRO A 145 -4.52 -13.92 -3.74
C PRO A 145 -3.54 -13.87 -2.56
N PHE A 146 -3.22 -12.65 -2.09
CA PHE A 146 -2.45 -12.42 -0.87
C PHE A 146 -2.97 -13.17 0.36
N THR A 147 -4.27 -13.48 0.47
CA THR A 147 -4.81 -14.28 1.59
C THR A 147 -4.19 -15.66 1.69
N LEU A 148 -3.81 -16.27 0.56
CA LEU A 148 -3.16 -17.58 0.55
C LEU A 148 -1.78 -17.48 1.21
N PHE A 149 -1.02 -16.44 0.87
CA PHE A 149 0.39 -16.35 1.26
C PHE A 149 0.57 -15.86 2.70
N ILE A 150 -0.31 -14.96 3.18
CA ILE A 150 -0.13 -14.29 4.46
C ILE A 150 -0.21 -15.24 5.66
N GLY A 151 -1.08 -16.26 5.61
CA GLY A 151 -1.23 -17.22 6.71
C GLY A 151 0.04 -18.05 6.92
N ALA A 152 0.63 -18.55 5.84
CA ALA A 152 1.90 -19.28 5.90
C ALA A 152 3.07 -18.40 6.36
N PHE A 153 3.12 -17.15 5.91
CA PHE A 153 4.12 -16.18 6.39
C PHE A 153 3.99 -15.92 7.89
N MET A 154 2.77 -15.71 8.38
CA MET A 154 2.52 -15.50 9.81
C MET A 154 2.89 -16.72 10.66
N ALA A 155 2.63 -17.93 10.15
CA ALA A 155 3.03 -19.15 10.84
C ALA A 155 4.56 -19.29 10.92
N SER A 156 5.29 -18.87 9.87
CA SER A 156 6.76 -18.94 9.84
C SER A 156 7.43 -18.09 10.93
N ALA A 157 6.75 -17.05 11.43
CA ALA A 157 7.28 -16.23 12.50
C ALA A 157 7.53 -17.02 13.78
N ALA A 158 6.79 -18.10 14.06
CA ALA A 158 6.93 -18.91 15.27
C ALA A 158 8.28 -19.65 15.36
N TYR A 159 8.90 -19.93 14.22
CA TYR A 159 10.17 -20.68 14.10
C TYR A 159 11.42 -19.78 14.12
N GLU A 160 11.24 -18.48 14.37
CA GLU A 160 12.32 -17.50 14.41
C GLU A 160 12.74 -17.16 15.84
N SER A 161 13.93 -16.58 15.99
CA SER A 161 14.36 -16.04 17.28
C SER A 161 13.40 -14.96 17.79
N ILE A 162 13.34 -14.77 19.11
CA ILE A 162 12.38 -13.86 19.77
C ILE A 162 12.28 -12.47 19.11
N LEU A 163 13.42 -11.95 18.62
CA LEU A 163 13.49 -10.64 17.98
C LEU A 163 12.90 -10.64 16.56
N TRP A 164 13.18 -11.67 15.78
CA TRP A 164 12.69 -11.82 14.41
C TRP A 164 11.21 -12.19 14.37
N HIS A 165 10.75 -13.01 15.33
CA HIS A 165 9.33 -13.32 15.54
C HIS A 165 8.48 -12.04 15.61
N ARG A 166 8.85 -11.11 16.52
CA ARG A 166 8.16 -9.82 16.68
C ARG A 166 8.20 -8.96 15.43
N ARG A 167 9.35 -8.93 14.74
CA ARG A 167 9.52 -8.12 13.52
C ARG A 167 8.62 -8.61 12.39
N LEU A 168 8.55 -9.92 12.18
CA LEU A 168 7.71 -10.52 11.15
C LEU A 168 6.22 -10.28 11.42
N LEU A 169 5.78 -10.42 12.68
CA LEU A 169 4.39 -10.13 13.06
C LEU A 169 4.03 -8.66 12.84
N VAL A 170 4.86 -7.72 13.30
CA VAL A 170 4.61 -6.28 13.11
C VAL A 170 4.54 -5.93 11.63
N ILE A 171 5.46 -6.44 10.80
CA ILE A 171 5.46 -6.19 9.35
C ILE A 171 4.22 -6.79 8.70
N GLY A 172 3.88 -8.04 9.02
CA GLY A 172 2.76 -8.72 8.40
C GLY A 172 1.41 -8.07 8.77
N TYR A 173 1.21 -7.70 10.04
CA TYR A 173 -0.02 -7.03 10.47
C TYR A 173 -0.10 -5.61 9.93
N ALA A 174 1.03 -4.90 9.86
CA ALA A 174 1.10 -3.59 9.21
C ALA A 174 0.66 -3.66 7.74
N ILE A 175 1.14 -4.66 6.99
CA ILE A 175 0.78 -4.84 5.57
C ILE A 175 -0.71 -5.20 5.43
N THR A 176 -1.24 -6.16 6.21
CA THR A 176 -2.66 -6.54 6.11
C THR A 176 -3.58 -5.40 6.51
N SER A 177 -3.27 -4.67 7.58
CA SER A 177 -4.01 -3.47 7.98
C SER A 177 -3.92 -2.37 6.92
N ALA A 178 -2.74 -2.12 6.34
CA ALA A 178 -2.59 -1.16 5.24
C ALA A 178 -3.48 -1.53 4.05
N MET A 179 -3.50 -2.80 3.64
CA MET A 179 -4.40 -3.26 2.58
C MET A 179 -5.86 -3.02 2.95
N MET A 180 -6.30 -3.39 4.15
CA MET A 180 -7.67 -3.14 4.59
C MET A 180 -8.05 -1.64 4.56
N LEU A 181 -7.17 -0.78 5.07
CA LEU A 181 -7.45 0.66 5.15
C LEU A 181 -7.46 1.33 3.77
N TYR A 182 -6.57 0.94 2.86
CA TYR A 182 -6.46 1.57 1.53
C TYR A 182 -7.34 0.94 0.46
N SER A 183 -7.62 -0.36 0.53
CA SER A 183 -8.45 -1.05 -0.45
C SER A 183 -9.94 -0.99 -0.08
N GLY A 184 -10.26 -1.14 1.22
CA GLY A 184 -11.62 -1.22 1.77
C GLY A 184 -12.50 -2.25 1.10
N ASN A 185 -11.89 -3.31 0.56
CA ASN A 185 -12.63 -4.44 0.08
C ASN A 185 -13.12 -5.23 1.31
N PRO A 186 -14.41 -5.61 1.40
CA PRO A 186 -14.87 -6.48 2.48
C PRO A 186 -14.07 -7.79 2.59
N GLY A 187 -13.47 -8.29 1.50
CA GLY A 187 -12.57 -9.44 1.59
C GLY A 187 -11.30 -9.23 2.41
N ASP A 188 -10.91 -7.98 2.71
CA ASP A 188 -9.74 -7.70 3.56
C ASP A 188 -9.96 -8.07 5.04
N TYR A 189 -11.22 -8.15 5.49
CA TYR A 189 -11.51 -8.72 6.81
C TYR A 189 -11.12 -10.20 6.87
N CYS A 190 -11.41 -10.95 5.80
CA CYS A 190 -10.98 -12.34 5.66
C CYS A 190 -9.45 -12.46 5.62
N THR A 191 -8.74 -11.48 5.02
CA THR A 191 -7.26 -11.50 4.96
C THR A 191 -6.63 -11.34 6.34
N ILE A 192 -7.14 -10.40 7.16
CA ILE A 192 -6.64 -10.17 8.52
C ILE A 192 -6.90 -11.38 9.40
N ILE A 193 -8.09 -11.98 9.30
CA ILE A 193 -8.42 -13.17 10.08
C ILE A 193 -7.56 -14.35 9.63
N ALA A 194 -7.35 -14.54 8.32
CA ALA A 194 -6.43 -15.57 7.82
C ALA A 194 -5.01 -15.37 8.37
N ALA A 195 -4.52 -14.13 8.42
CA ALA A 195 -3.22 -13.81 9.01
C ALA A 195 -3.17 -14.15 10.51
N PHE A 196 -4.21 -13.82 11.27
CA PHE A 196 -4.34 -14.16 12.68
C PHE A 196 -4.41 -15.67 12.93
N THR A 197 -5.18 -16.40 12.12
CA THR A 197 -5.25 -17.87 12.17
C THR A 197 -3.88 -18.49 11.84
N GLY A 198 -3.17 -17.98 10.83
CA GLY A 198 -1.82 -18.42 10.50
C GLY A 198 -0.84 -18.26 11.66
N HIS A 199 -0.88 -17.11 12.35
CA HIS A 199 -0.07 -16.86 13.55
C HIS A 199 -0.39 -17.88 14.67
N ILE A 200 -1.68 -18.14 14.95
CA ILE A 200 -2.08 -19.13 15.96
C ILE A 200 -1.58 -20.53 15.58
N ILE A 201 -1.80 -20.96 14.34
CA ILE A 201 -1.38 -22.29 13.86
C ILE A 201 0.13 -22.45 14.01
N GLY A 202 0.93 -21.44 13.62
CA GLY A 202 2.39 -21.47 13.77
C GLY A 202 2.84 -21.68 15.22
N ASN A 203 2.24 -20.95 16.17
CA ASN A 203 2.58 -21.07 17.58
C ASN A 203 2.20 -22.45 18.16
N ILE A 204 1.05 -23.00 17.75
CA ILE A 204 0.61 -24.34 18.18
C ILE A 204 1.57 -25.40 17.66
N MET A 205 1.95 -25.33 16.37
CA MET A 205 2.86 -26.30 15.75
C MET A 205 4.24 -26.25 16.40
N CYS A 206 4.83 -25.05 16.56
CA CYS A 206 6.15 -24.90 17.18
C CYS A 206 6.17 -25.41 18.63
N LYS A 207 5.13 -25.13 19.41
CA LYS A 207 5.01 -25.61 20.80
C LYS A 207 4.84 -27.13 20.88
N SER A 208 4.11 -27.71 19.93
CA SER A 208 3.94 -29.17 19.85
C SER A 208 5.26 -29.87 19.54
N GLU A 209 6.07 -29.30 18.65
CA GLU A 209 7.38 -29.85 18.29
C GLU A 209 8.37 -29.74 19.45
N SER A 210 8.49 -28.58 20.09
CA SER A 210 9.37 -28.42 21.27
C SER A 210 8.97 -29.35 22.43
N LYS A 211 7.67 -29.61 22.60
CA LYS A 211 7.17 -30.54 23.61
C LYS A 211 7.47 -32.00 23.25
N LEU A 212 7.45 -32.33 21.96
CA LEU A 212 7.81 -33.67 21.48
C LEU A 212 9.32 -33.92 21.63
N GLU A 213 10.15 -32.93 21.28
CA GLU A 213 11.61 -32.97 21.45
C GLU A 213 11.99 -33.13 22.92
N SER A 214 11.49 -32.27 23.81
CA SER A 214 11.76 -32.39 25.25
C SER A 214 11.30 -33.73 25.85
N LYS A 215 10.19 -34.32 25.36
CA LYS A 215 9.73 -35.65 25.78
C LYS A 215 10.62 -36.77 25.23
N LEU A 216 11.23 -36.57 24.07
CA LEU A 216 12.18 -37.51 23.48
C LEU A 216 13.53 -37.44 24.20
N GLU A 217 14.01 -36.23 24.50
CA GLU A 217 15.21 -35.97 25.30
C GLU A 217 15.07 -36.55 26.71
N SER A 218 13.95 -36.29 27.40
CA SER A 218 13.72 -36.84 28.74
C SER A 218 13.70 -38.37 28.75
N LYS A 219 13.18 -39.01 27.69
CA LYS A 219 13.22 -40.47 27.54
C LYS A 219 14.62 -40.99 27.21
N LEU A 220 15.44 -40.20 26.53
CA LEU A 220 16.82 -40.56 26.22
C LEU A 220 17.68 -40.46 27.49
N GLU A 221 17.50 -39.40 28.28
CA GLU A 221 18.15 -39.16 29.57
C GLU A 221 17.74 -40.20 30.62
N GLU A 222 16.46 -40.59 30.68
CA GLU A 222 15.96 -41.68 31.55
C GLU A 222 16.63 -43.04 31.26
N ASN A 223 17.13 -43.23 30.04
CA ASN A 223 17.88 -44.43 29.65
C ASN A 223 19.41 -44.29 29.81
N LEU A 224 19.95 -43.09 30.09
CA LEU A 224 21.39 -42.82 29.99
C LEU A 224 22.13 -42.58 31.31
N GLU A 225 21.54 -42.14 32.42
CA GLU A 225 22.30 -42.11 33.68
C GLU A 225 21.47 -41.94 34.96
N ASP A 226 21.69 -42.91 35.86
CA ASP A 226 21.61 -42.77 37.31
C ASP A 226 22.59 -41.65 37.75
N ASN A 227 22.11 -40.65 38.49
CA ASN A 227 22.77 -39.41 38.96
C ASN A 227 22.96 -38.23 37.98
N SER A 228 22.17 -37.16 38.16
CA SER A 228 22.53 -36.06 39.08
C SER A 228 21.62 -34.83 38.91
N GLN A 229 21.08 -34.40 40.06
CA GLN A 229 20.25 -33.22 40.25
C GLN A 229 21.03 -31.92 40.06
N ILE A 230 21.15 -31.38 38.85
CA ILE A 230 21.56 -29.98 38.68
C ILE A 230 20.89 -29.37 37.45
N ASN A 231 19.62 -28.93 37.54
CA ASN A 231 19.08 -27.99 36.53
C ASN A 231 17.85 -27.19 37.00
N SER A 232 17.64 -26.99 38.30
CA SER A 232 16.50 -26.22 38.83
C SER A 232 16.80 -24.75 39.14
N LYS A 233 17.77 -24.12 38.45
CA LYS A 233 18.14 -22.73 38.76
C LYS A 233 18.46 -21.83 37.56
N ILE A 234 17.73 -21.97 36.45
CA ILE A 234 17.66 -20.89 35.45
C ILE A 234 16.59 -19.90 35.89
N LYS A 235 17.04 -18.99 36.76
CA LYS A 235 16.30 -17.87 37.33
C LYS A 235 15.75 -17.00 36.18
N SER A 236 14.43 -17.06 36.00
CA SER A 236 13.66 -16.17 35.14
C SER A 236 13.96 -14.71 35.51
N LYS A 237 14.82 -14.07 34.71
CA LYS A 237 15.00 -12.63 34.72
C LYS A 237 13.71 -12.05 34.14
N SER A 238 12.85 -11.46 34.97
CA SER A 238 11.66 -10.76 34.49
C SER A 238 12.14 -9.56 33.66
N VAL A 239 12.19 -9.75 32.35
CA VAL A 239 12.41 -8.67 31.40
C VAL A 239 11.19 -7.76 31.50
N ASN A 240 11.38 -6.52 31.93
CA ASN A 240 10.31 -5.52 31.92
C ASN A 240 9.97 -5.19 30.47
N TRP A 241 8.93 -5.82 29.94
CA TRP A 241 8.48 -5.73 28.54
C TRP A 241 7.91 -4.37 28.11
N TRP A 242 7.90 -3.38 29.01
CA TRP A 242 7.13 -2.14 28.88
C TRP A 242 7.96 -0.92 28.47
N GLU A 243 9.28 -0.96 28.57
CA GLU A 243 10.14 0.09 28.02
C GLU A 243 10.49 -0.24 26.57
N GLY A 244 9.75 0.37 25.63
CA GLY A 244 10.08 0.31 24.21
C GLY A 244 11.45 0.92 23.97
N THR A 245 12.45 0.10 23.66
CA THR A 245 13.81 0.57 23.38
C THR A 245 13.81 1.60 22.23
N ASP A 246 14.77 2.53 22.21
CA ASP A 246 14.94 3.51 21.11
C ASP A 246 14.84 2.87 19.72
N TYR A 247 15.35 1.63 19.59
CA TYR A 247 15.30 0.83 18.38
C TYR A 247 13.88 0.42 17.98
N GLU A 248 13.04 0.05 18.95
CA GLU A 248 11.65 -0.32 18.70
C GLU A 248 10.82 0.89 18.26
N ILE A 249 11.01 2.03 18.91
CA ILE A 249 10.33 3.28 18.55
C ILE A 249 10.70 3.70 17.10
N ARG A 250 12.01 3.73 16.78
CA ARG A 250 12.49 4.03 15.41
C ARG A 250 11.91 3.06 14.36
N ARG A 251 11.78 1.77 14.72
CA ARG A 251 11.23 0.74 13.83
C ARG A 251 9.75 0.96 13.55
N LEU A 252 8.95 1.25 14.58
CA LEU A 252 7.51 1.52 14.42
C LEU A 252 7.27 2.71 13.49
N PHE A 253 8.01 3.81 13.68
CA PHE A 253 7.91 4.97 12.80
C PHE A 253 8.29 4.69 11.36
N ALA A 254 9.34 3.89 11.13
CA ALA A 254 9.73 3.52 9.78
C ALA A 254 8.71 2.61 9.09
N VAL A 255 8.11 1.66 9.82
CA VAL A 255 7.03 0.80 9.30
C VAL A 255 5.80 1.65 8.97
N ALA A 256 5.38 2.54 9.87
CA ALA A 256 4.27 3.46 9.64
C ALA A 256 4.51 4.37 8.42
N GLN A 257 5.71 4.94 8.28
CA GLN A 257 6.08 5.72 7.10
C GLN A 257 6.08 4.90 5.81
N SER A 258 6.51 3.64 5.87
CA SER A 258 6.49 2.73 4.71
C SER A 258 5.05 2.43 4.27
N ILE A 259 4.12 2.27 5.21
CA ILE A 259 2.69 2.10 4.93
C ILE A 259 2.12 3.34 4.23
N LEU A 260 2.43 4.54 4.72
CA LEU A 260 1.99 5.79 4.09
C LEU A 260 2.59 5.95 2.69
N ALA A 261 3.87 5.59 2.51
CA ALA A 261 4.53 5.61 1.21
C ALA A 261 3.87 4.65 0.20
N LEU A 262 3.51 3.44 0.62
CA LEU A 262 2.88 2.43 -0.25
C LEU A 262 1.39 2.68 -0.50
N GLY A 263 0.75 3.53 0.30
CA GLY A 263 -0.68 3.82 0.26
C GLY A 263 -1.24 4.09 -1.14
N PRO A 264 -0.65 4.98 -1.95
CA PRO A 264 -1.14 5.30 -3.29
C PRO A 264 -1.06 4.12 -4.27
N LEU A 265 -0.04 3.28 -4.14
CA LEU A 265 0.08 2.05 -4.93
C LEU A 265 -1.02 1.04 -4.55
N LEU A 266 -1.28 0.89 -3.24
CA LEU A 266 -2.35 0.02 -2.74
C LEU A 266 -3.73 0.53 -3.20
N ALA A 267 -3.99 1.83 -3.09
CA ALA A 267 -5.23 2.45 -3.51
C ALA A 267 -5.47 2.31 -5.02
N LEU A 268 -4.43 2.52 -5.85
CA LEU A 268 -4.49 2.35 -7.31
C LEU A 268 -4.70 0.90 -7.75
N SER A 269 -4.13 -0.05 -7.02
CA SER A 269 -4.25 -1.47 -7.34
C SER A 269 -5.62 -2.06 -6.98
N SER A 270 -6.32 -1.45 -6.00
CA SER A 270 -7.64 -1.89 -5.55
C SER A 270 -8.72 -1.56 -6.58
N ARG A 271 -9.74 -2.40 -6.68
CA ARG A 271 -10.94 -2.14 -7.49
C ARG A 271 -12.18 -1.73 -6.69
N SER A 272 -12.13 -1.92 -5.36
CA SER A 272 -13.25 -1.59 -4.47
C SER A 272 -13.25 -0.10 -4.12
N HIS A 273 -12.05 0.49 -3.97
CA HIS A 273 -11.83 1.90 -3.61
C HIS A 273 -12.76 2.41 -2.49
N ALA A 274 -13.11 1.54 -1.55
CA ALA A 274 -14.08 1.82 -0.50
C ALA A 274 -13.43 1.90 0.90
N GLY A 275 -12.11 1.97 0.93
CA GLY A 275 -11.31 2.02 2.15
C GLY A 275 -11.34 3.40 2.78
N ILE A 276 -11.22 3.42 4.10
CA ILE A 276 -11.21 4.66 4.87
C ILE A 276 -10.05 5.57 4.43
N LEU A 277 -8.90 4.98 4.06
CA LEU A 277 -7.73 5.69 3.51
C LEU A 277 -7.67 5.67 1.97
N THR A 278 -8.65 5.11 1.27
CA THR A 278 -8.64 5.15 -0.20
C THR A 278 -8.64 6.58 -0.70
N THR A 279 -9.39 7.49 -0.06
CA THR A 279 -9.41 8.90 -0.46
C THR A 279 -8.03 9.54 -0.34
N LEU A 280 -7.26 9.20 0.69
CA LEU A 280 -5.85 9.61 0.81
C LEU A 280 -5.02 9.07 -0.36
N GLY A 281 -5.07 7.75 -0.62
CA GLY A 281 -4.28 7.14 -1.69
C GLY A 281 -4.65 7.63 -3.10
N LEU A 282 -5.94 7.90 -3.36
CA LEU A 282 -6.43 8.47 -4.62
C LEU A 282 -6.11 9.96 -4.76
N PHE A 283 -6.04 10.69 -3.64
CA PHE A 283 -5.66 12.11 -3.65
C PHE A 283 -4.17 12.30 -3.92
N MET A 284 -3.35 11.36 -3.45
CA MET A 284 -1.94 11.23 -3.77
C MET A 284 -1.69 10.48 -5.08
N SER A 285 -2.61 10.50 -6.05
CA SER A 285 -2.48 9.76 -7.30
C SER A 285 -2.79 10.66 -8.50
N PRO A 286 -2.09 10.52 -9.65
CA PRO A 286 -2.34 11.37 -10.80
C PRO A 286 -3.76 11.21 -11.34
N GLN A 287 -4.43 12.33 -11.65
CA GLN A 287 -5.73 12.28 -12.34
C GLN A 287 -5.59 11.61 -13.70
N MET A 288 -6.38 10.57 -13.92
CA MET A 288 -6.66 10.03 -15.24
C MET A 288 -7.88 10.82 -15.80
N GLY A 289 -7.79 11.41 -17.00
CA GLY A 289 -8.85 12.09 -17.78
C GLY A 289 -9.78 13.19 -17.15
N SER A 290 -10.81 13.64 -17.90
CA SER A 290 -11.99 14.52 -17.55
C SER A 290 -13.18 14.06 -16.65
N LYS A 291 -13.83 14.99 -15.92
CA LYS A 291 -15.03 14.66 -15.12
C LYS A 291 -16.16 13.92 -15.89
N PRO A 292 -16.52 14.31 -17.14
CA PRO A 292 -17.55 13.58 -17.90
C PRO A 292 -17.15 12.17 -18.38
N TRP A 293 -15.86 11.87 -18.65
CA TRP A 293 -15.46 10.47 -18.92
C TRP A 293 -15.47 9.64 -17.63
N ILE A 294 -15.08 10.21 -16.48
CA ILE A 294 -15.17 9.51 -15.18
C ILE A 294 -16.62 9.12 -14.92
N THR A 295 -17.56 10.05 -15.11
CA THR A 295 -18.98 9.78 -14.89
C THR A 295 -19.54 8.76 -15.87
N ARG A 296 -19.18 8.82 -17.17
CA ARG A 296 -19.55 7.78 -18.14
C ARG A 296 -18.92 6.42 -17.84
N CYS A 297 -17.69 6.42 -17.35
CA CYS A 297 -16.99 5.19 -17.03
C CYS A 297 -17.51 4.55 -15.74
N ILE A 298 -17.80 5.34 -14.70
CA ILE A 298 -18.46 4.87 -13.47
C ILE A 298 -19.88 4.36 -13.77
N ALA A 299 -20.59 5.01 -14.70
CA ALA A 299 -21.94 4.61 -15.08
C ALA A 299 -21.99 3.31 -15.90
N ASN A 300 -21.04 3.09 -16.82
CA ASN A 300 -21.13 2.00 -17.81
C ASN A 300 -20.01 0.94 -17.76
N TYR A 301 -18.97 1.07 -16.94
CA TYR A 301 -17.80 0.20 -17.04
C TYR A 301 -17.10 -0.15 -15.72
N SER A 302 -16.46 -1.31 -15.67
CA SER A 302 -15.52 -1.66 -14.60
C SER A 302 -14.23 -0.84 -14.74
N ALA A 303 -13.59 -0.46 -13.62
CA ALA A 303 -12.42 0.43 -13.59
C ALA A 303 -11.24 0.05 -14.52
N ASN A 304 -11.13 -1.22 -14.92
CA ASN A 304 -10.13 -1.67 -15.90
C ASN A 304 -10.35 -1.10 -17.31
N ASN A 305 -11.60 -0.86 -17.71
CA ASN A 305 -11.93 -0.31 -19.03
C ASN A 305 -11.75 1.20 -19.10
N CYS A 306 -11.83 1.88 -17.96
CA CYS A 306 -11.51 3.30 -17.80
C CYS A 306 -10.06 3.60 -18.20
N LEU A 307 -9.14 2.75 -17.74
CA LEU A 307 -7.70 2.99 -17.83
C LEU A 307 -7.20 2.70 -19.26
N LEU A 308 -7.73 1.65 -19.89
CA LEU A 308 -7.39 1.23 -21.25
C LEU A 308 -8.02 2.11 -22.35
N HIS A 309 -9.16 2.75 -22.09
CA HIS A 309 -9.83 3.64 -23.04
C HIS A 309 -9.43 5.11 -22.87
N SER A 310 -8.47 5.41 -21.98
CA SER A 310 -8.03 6.78 -21.68
C SER A 310 -7.23 7.46 -22.79
N GLY A 311 -6.94 6.76 -23.90
CA GLY A 311 -6.26 7.36 -25.06
C GLY A 311 -4.87 7.94 -24.76
N LEU A 312 -4.30 7.70 -23.57
CA LEU A 312 -2.93 8.07 -23.28
C LEU A 312 -2.01 7.04 -23.93
N HIS A 313 -1.47 7.43 -25.10
CA HIS A 313 -0.42 6.74 -25.83
C HIS A 313 0.62 6.08 -24.90
N HIS A 314 1.13 4.91 -25.29
CA HIS A 314 2.05 4.06 -24.52
C HIS A 314 3.26 4.79 -23.88
N VAL A 315 3.72 5.91 -24.44
CA VAL A 315 4.80 6.76 -23.89
C VAL A 315 4.35 7.55 -22.65
N ALA A 316 3.12 8.04 -22.60
CA ALA A 316 2.56 8.76 -21.46
C ALA A 316 2.22 7.83 -20.27
N ILE A 317 2.00 6.53 -20.54
CA ILE A 317 1.82 5.53 -19.49
C ILE A 317 3.13 5.29 -18.73
N GLY A 318 4.27 5.27 -19.43
CA GLY A 318 5.60 5.10 -18.80
C GLY A 318 5.95 6.23 -17.82
N SER A 319 5.76 7.49 -18.21
CA SER A 319 6.01 8.65 -17.35
C SER A 319 5.07 8.72 -16.15
N LEU A 320 3.83 8.23 -16.27
CA LEU A 320 2.87 8.13 -15.15
C LEU A 320 3.35 7.15 -14.07
N TRP A 321 3.85 5.97 -14.45
CA TRP A 321 4.38 5.01 -13.49
C TRP A 321 5.64 5.53 -12.80
N ILE A 322 6.54 6.18 -13.53
CA ILE A 322 7.74 6.80 -12.93
C ILE A 322 7.33 7.88 -11.92
N ARG A 323 6.32 8.69 -12.23
CA ARG A 323 5.81 9.73 -11.32
C ARG A 323 5.17 9.17 -10.05
N ILE A 324 4.66 7.94 -10.09
CA ILE A 324 4.14 7.23 -8.91
C ILE A 324 5.28 6.56 -8.14
N LEU A 325 6.13 5.80 -8.82
CA LEU A 325 7.17 4.98 -8.18
C LEU A 325 8.27 5.82 -7.54
N LEU A 326 8.69 6.91 -8.19
CA LEU A 326 9.82 7.72 -7.72
C LEU A 326 9.56 8.33 -6.33
N PRO A 327 8.43 9.05 -6.08
CA PRO A 327 8.08 9.47 -4.73
C PRO A 327 7.96 8.33 -3.73
N ILE A 328 7.35 7.20 -4.09
CA ILE A 328 7.22 6.03 -3.19
C ILE A 328 8.62 5.55 -2.74
N ILE A 329 9.55 5.42 -3.68
CA ILE A 329 10.92 4.99 -3.40
C ILE A 329 11.62 6.03 -2.51
N THR A 330 11.46 7.33 -2.76
CA THR A 330 12.06 8.36 -1.89
C THR A 330 11.52 8.31 -0.46
N LEU A 331 10.21 8.11 -0.28
CA LEU A 331 9.59 7.99 1.04
C LEU A 331 10.03 6.70 1.76
N MET A 332 10.24 5.61 1.03
CA MET A 332 10.86 4.39 1.56
C MET A 332 12.32 4.61 1.98
N ILE A 333 13.09 5.41 1.23
CA ILE A 333 14.46 5.80 1.61
C ILE A 333 14.45 6.63 2.89
N ILE A 334 13.47 7.52 3.07
CA ILE A 334 13.29 8.28 4.32
C ILE A 334 12.94 7.32 5.47
N ALA A 335 12.03 6.37 5.25
CA ALA A 335 11.73 5.32 6.23
C ALA A 335 12.98 4.53 6.62
N TRP A 336 13.84 4.19 5.66
CA TRP A 336 15.12 3.54 5.92
C TRP A 336 16.11 4.43 6.69
N GLY A 337 16.14 5.74 6.41
CA GLY A 337 16.90 6.72 7.18
C GLY A 337 16.44 6.79 8.65
N MET A 338 15.12 6.69 8.89
CA MET A 338 14.55 6.64 10.24
C MET A 338 14.89 5.35 10.98
N LEU A 339 14.91 4.19 10.31
CA LEU A 339 15.39 2.93 10.91
C LEU A 339 16.80 3.05 11.44
N ARG A 340 17.66 3.80 10.74
CA ARG A 340 19.04 4.05 11.12
C ARG A 340 19.21 5.11 12.22
N GLY A 341 18.12 5.68 12.77
CA GLY A 341 18.17 6.65 13.86
C GLY A 341 18.67 8.06 13.47
N ARG A 342 18.66 8.40 12.17
CA ARG A 342 19.11 9.73 11.70
C ARG A 342 18.08 10.80 11.96
N ARG A 343 18.48 11.88 12.64
CA ARG A 343 17.60 13.01 12.95
C ARG A 343 17.08 13.71 11.69
N LEU A 344 17.92 13.80 10.66
CA LEU A 344 17.52 14.38 9.38
C LEU A 344 16.40 13.59 8.70
N ALA A 345 16.41 12.25 8.79
CA ALA A 345 15.35 11.45 8.17
C ALA A 345 13.99 11.72 8.83
N ALA A 346 13.97 11.79 10.17
CA ALA A 346 12.77 12.17 10.92
C ALA A 346 12.31 13.59 10.56
N LEU A 347 13.23 14.56 10.48
CA LEU A 347 12.91 15.93 10.06
C LEU A 347 12.37 15.99 8.63
N THR A 348 12.98 15.29 7.67
CA THR A 348 12.48 15.24 6.29
C THR A 348 11.08 14.62 6.22
N SER A 349 10.82 13.58 7.02
CA SER A 349 9.49 12.97 7.12
C SER A 349 8.46 13.96 7.68
N ILE A 350 8.81 14.67 8.76
CA ILE A 350 7.97 15.73 9.34
C ILE A 350 7.68 16.81 8.30
N THR A 351 8.69 17.29 7.58
CA THR A 351 8.51 18.34 6.56
C THR A 351 7.57 17.89 5.45
N ILE A 352 7.77 16.70 4.88
CA ILE A 352 6.92 16.20 3.79
C ILE A 352 5.48 15.95 4.26
N ASN A 353 5.30 15.33 5.43
CA ASN A 353 3.96 15.09 5.99
C ASN A 353 3.25 16.40 6.36
N LEU A 354 3.97 17.38 6.92
CA LEU A 354 3.43 18.70 7.22
C LEU A 354 2.99 19.44 5.95
N ILE A 355 3.83 19.46 4.92
CA ILE A 355 3.49 20.05 3.62
C ILE A 355 2.25 19.34 3.04
N THR A 356 2.16 18.01 3.18
CA THR A 356 0.98 17.21 2.78
C THR A 356 -0.29 17.66 3.50
N VAL A 357 -0.24 17.84 4.82
CA VAL A 357 -1.37 18.32 5.62
C VAL A 357 -1.77 19.74 5.24
N LEU A 358 -0.80 20.65 5.09
CA LEU A 358 -1.06 22.05 4.74
C LEU A 358 -1.73 22.17 3.38
N TYR A 359 -1.26 21.42 2.38
CA TYR A 359 -1.84 21.42 1.04
C TYR A 359 -3.21 20.73 0.99
N ALA A 360 -3.39 19.61 1.71
CA ALA A 360 -4.71 18.99 1.85
C ALA A 360 -5.70 19.98 2.51
N GLY A 361 -5.28 20.68 3.56
CA GLY A 361 -6.03 21.74 4.21
C GLY A 361 -6.43 22.83 3.23
N MET A 362 -5.45 23.44 2.55
CA MET A 362 -5.69 24.46 1.53
C MET A 362 -6.69 23.97 0.48
N TYR A 363 -6.56 22.74 -0.03
CA TYR A 363 -7.44 22.20 -1.05
C TYR A 363 -8.88 21.97 -0.54
N PHE A 364 -9.06 21.42 0.65
CA PHE A 364 -10.39 21.07 1.17
C PHE A 364 -11.09 22.22 1.89
N THR A 365 -10.38 23.25 2.35
CA THR A 365 -10.99 24.43 3.00
C THR A 365 -11.10 25.62 2.05
N VAL A 366 -10.02 26.00 1.35
CA VAL A 366 -9.99 27.23 0.55
C VAL A 366 -10.80 27.09 -0.73
N LEU A 367 -10.77 25.92 -1.38
CA LEU A 367 -11.47 25.70 -2.65
C LEU A 367 -13.01 25.80 -2.51
N PRO A 368 -13.66 25.17 -1.51
CA PRO A 368 -15.09 25.37 -1.26
C PRO A 368 -15.46 26.77 -0.79
N LEU A 369 -14.60 27.42 0.01
CA LEU A 369 -14.80 28.80 0.48
C LEU A 369 -14.84 29.79 -0.69
N ILE A 370 -14.02 29.60 -1.72
CA ILE A 370 -14.02 30.42 -2.94
C ILE A 370 -15.20 30.08 -3.86
N ALA A 371 -15.65 28.82 -3.89
CA ALA A 371 -16.79 28.36 -4.69
C ALA A 371 -18.16 28.68 -4.05
N SER A 372 -18.19 29.31 -2.87
CA SER A 372 -19.38 29.58 -2.05
C SER A 372 -20.41 30.55 -2.64
N LYS A 373 -20.28 30.94 -3.92
CA LYS A 373 -21.37 31.60 -4.68
C LYS A 373 -22.40 30.63 -5.26
N GLN A 374 -22.25 29.33 -5.07
CA GLN A 374 -23.27 28.33 -5.42
C GLN A 374 -23.84 27.68 -4.15
N HIS A 375 -25.17 27.54 -4.07
CA HIS A 375 -25.87 26.82 -3.01
C HIS A 375 -25.37 25.36 -2.95
N ILE A 376 -24.37 25.08 -2.11
CA ILE A 376 -23.86 23.73 -1.86
C ILE A 376 -24.77 23.12 -0.79
N SER A 377 -25.45 22.02 -1.11
CA SER A 377 -26.33 21.30 -0.18
C SER A 377 -25.54 20.79 1.04
N ALA A 378 -26.20 20.71 2.20
CA ALA A 378 -25.58 20.27 3.47
C ALA A 378 -24.89 18.89 3.38
N HIS A 379 -25.37 18.01 2.50
CA HIS A 379 -24.78 16.69 2.27
C HIS A 379 -23.40 16.72 1.61
N GLN A 380 -23.09 17.72 0.78
CA GLN A 380 -21.78 17.86 0.15
C GLN A 380 -20.72 18.39 1.14
N HIS A 381 -21.10 19.25 2.08
CA HIS A 381 -20.20 19.74 3.12
C HIS A 381 -19.68 18.61 4.02
N ASN A 382 -20.58 17.71 4.44
CA ASN A 382 -20.20 16.56 5.27
C ASN A 382 -19.25 15.60 4.53
N ALA A 383 -19.45 15.38 3.23
CA ALA A 383 -18.58 14.52 2.43
C ALA A 383 -17.15 15.10 2.26
N VAL A 384 -17.04 16.42 2.08
CA VAL A 384 -15.74 17.11 1.94
C VAL A 384 -14.98 17.12 3.26
N ALA A 385 -15.67 17.36 4.39
CA ALA A 385 -15.07 17.31 5.72
C ALA A 385 -14.55 15.90 6.07
N VAL A 386 -15.31 14.86 5.74
CA VAL A 386 -14.88 13.46 5.92
C VAL A 386 -13.66 13.14 5.05
N ALA A 387 -13.65 13.57 3.78
CA ALA A 387 -12.47 13.41 2.91
C ALA A 387 -11.23 14.14 3.45
N PHE A 388 -11.39 15.34 4.01
CA PHE A 388 -10.32 16.08 4.65
C PHE A 388 -9.77 15.34 5.87
N MET A 389 -10.64 14.90 6.78
CA MET A 389 -10.21 14.13 7.95
C MET A 389 -9.45 12.86 7.55
N LEU A 390 -9.93 12.14 6.54
CA LEU A 390 -9.30 10.89 6.08
C LEU A 390 -7.96 11.10 5.35
N THR A 391 -7.74 12.27 4.77
CA THR A 391 -6.52 12.60 4.03
C THR A 391 -5.47 13.30 4.90
N ALA A 392 -5.89 14.20 5.79
CA ALA A 392 -4.97 14.99 6.61
C ALA A 392 -4.59 14.29 7.93
N LEU A 393 -5.47 13.46 8.50
CA LEU A 393 -5.25 12.89 9.84
C LEU A 393 -4.02 11.95 9.92
N PRO A 394 -3.81 10.98 9.00
CA PRO A 394 -2.64 10.11 9.08
C PRO A 394 -1.28 10.84 9.01
N PRO A 395 -1.02 11.74 8.03
CA PRO A 395 0.24 12.49 7.99
C PRO A 395 0.37 13.48 9.15
N LEU A 396 -0.74 14.04 9.66
CA LEU A 396 -0.73 14.90 10.85
C LEU A 396 -0.32 14.10 12.10
N LEU A 397 -0.92 12.93 12.31
CA LEU A 397 -0.58 12.05 13.44
C LEU A 397 0.89 11.64 13.38
N MET A 398 1.38 11.25 12.19
CA MET A 398 2.80 10.95 12.00
C MET A 398 3.71 12.13 12.31
N THR A 399 3.31 13.34 11.90
CA THR A 399 4.07 14.56 12.17
C THR A 399 4.17 14.84 13.68
N ILE A 400 3.04 14.79 14.40
CA ILE A 400 2.98 15.03 15.85
C ILE A 400 3.80 13.96 16.59
N LEU A 401 3.57 12.68 16.30
CA LEU A 401 4.23 11.58 16.99
C LEU A 401 5.76 11.59 16.76
N LEU A 402 6.21 11.89 15.54
CA LEU A 402 7.65 12.03 15.25
C LEU A 402 8.26 13.25 15.94
N PHE A 403 7.53 14.36 16.02
CA PHE A 403 8.00 15.57 16.70
C PHE A 403 8.19 15.35 18.21
N ILE A 404 7.23 14.69 18.86
CA ILE A 404 7.32 14.34 20.29
C ILE A 404 8.51 13.38 20.53
N ASN A 405 8.66 12.38 19.68
CA ASN A 405 9.67 11.33 19.83
C ASN A 405 11.01 11.63 19.15
N LEU A 406 11.25 12.88 18.74
CA LEU A 406 12.41 13.26 17.94
C LEU A 406 13.74 13.05 18.68
N LYS A 407 13.70 13.06 20.03
CA LYS A 407 14.84 12.78 20.92
C LYS A 407 15.44 11.38 20.69
N HIS A 408 14.62 10.42 20.26
CA HIS A 408 15.10 9.07 19.96
C HIS A 408 15.96 9.02 18.69
N PHE A 409 16.09 10.09 17.91
CA PHE A 409 16.93 10.14 16.71
C PHE A 409 18.19 10.98 16.96
N SER A 410 19.24 10.34 17.49
CA SER A 410 20.45 11.02 17.96
C SER A 410 21.52 11.23 16.88
N ILE A 411 21.45 10.55 15.73
CA ILE A 411 22.52 10.60 14.73
C ILE A 411 22.38 11.85 13.87
N HIS A 412 23.38 12.74 13.99
CA HIS A 412 23.47 13.99 13.23
C HIS A 412 24.27 13.78 11.95
N THR A 413 23.87 14.45 10.87
CA THR A 413 24.57 14.41 9.58
C THR A 413 25.40 15.69 9.43
N ASN A 414 26.55 15.60 8.75
CA ASN A 414 27.43 16.75 8.53
C ASN A 414 26.69 17.91 7.84
N LYS A 415 26.77 19.10 8.44
CA LYS A 415 26.13 20.35 7.98
C LYS A 415 26.45 20.68 6.53
N LEU A 416 27.66 20.40 6.04
CA LEU A 416 28.04 20.67 4.64
C LEU A 416 27.21 19.85 3.65
N ARG A 417 27.04 18.55 3.89
CA ARG A 417 26.21 17.68 3.03
C ARG A 417 24.74 18.09 3.05
N VAL A 418 24.25 18.58 4.19
CA VAL A 418 22.89 19.12 4.31
C VAL A 418 22.74 20.38 3.47
N ARG A 419 23.67 21.34 3.58
CA ARG A 419 23.64 22.59 2.81
C ARG A 419 23.71 22.33 1.30
N VAL A 420 24.61 21.45 0.85
CA VAL A 420 24.71 21.09 -0.58
C VAL A 420 23.41 20.44 -1.07
N GLY A 421 22.85 19.49 -0.31
CA GLY A 421 21.58 18.86 -0.69
C GLY A 421 20.41 19.84 -0.71
N LEU A 422 20.33 20.76 0.27
CA LEU A 422 19.29 21.77 0.36
C LEU A 422 19.40 22.80 -0.77
N LEU A 423 20.63 23.22 -1.10
CA LEU A 423 20.91 24.08 -2.26
C LEU A 423 20.49 23.41 -3.57
N ALA A 424 20.80 22.12 -3.76
CA ALA A 424 20.35 21.37 -4.94
C ALA A 424 18.81 21.33 -5.06
N ILE A 425 18.10 21.14 -3.95
CA ILE A 425 16.62 21.15 -3.93
C ILE A 425 16.08 22.54 -4.29
N ILE A 426 16.61 23.61 -3.70
CA ILE A 426 16.16 24.98 -3.98
C ILE A 426 16.42 25.38 -5.43
N VAL A 427 17.62 25.09 -5.96
CA VAL A 427 17.97 25.36 -7.35
C VAL A 427 17.04 24.60 -8.30
N THR A 428 16.73 23.34 -8.00
CA THR A 428 15.80 22.54 -8.81
C THR A 428 14.37 23.07 -8.77
N LEU A 429 13.88 23.48 -7.59
CA LEU A 429 12.57 24.12 -7.46
C LEU A 429 12.53 25.41 -8.29
N TRP A 430 13.58 26.23 -8.23
CA TRP A 430 13.64 27.47 -8.99
C TRP A 430 13.66 27.22 -10.50
N ILE A 431 14.54 26.34 -10.99
CA ILE A 431 14.63 26.00 -12.42
C ILE A 431 13.32 25.43 -12.94
N THR A 432 12.68 24.51 -12.19
CA THR A 432 11.42 23.90 -12.61
C THR A 432 10.24 24.87 -12.54
N ALA A 433 10.24 25.82 -11.59
CA ALA A 433 9.28 26.92 -11.54
C ALA A 433 9.38 27.81 -12.77
N THR A 434 10.59 28.33 -13.04
CA THR A 434 10.83 29.27 -14.12
C THR A 434 10.54 28.61 -15.45
N SER A 435 11.01 27.37 -15.67
CA SER A 435 10.73 26.64 -16.91
C SER A 435 9.23 26.41 -17.12
N TYR A 436 8.50 26.02 -16.07
CA TYR A 436 7.07 25.76 -16.19
C TYR A 436 6.28 27.02 -16.54
N ILE A 437 6.62 28.15 -15.92
CA ILE A 437 5.95 29.43 -16.17
C ILE A 437 6.29 29.92 -17.59
N THR A 438 7.57 29.91 -18.00
CA THR A 438 7.96 30.40 -19.32
C THR A 438 7.36 29.56 -20.44
N PHE A 439 7.44 28.23 -20.36
CA PHE A 439 6.85 27.35 -21.36
C PHE A 439 5.32 27.33 -21.31
N GLY A 440 4.73 27.50 -20.11
CA GLY A 440 3.29 27.63 -19.93
C GLY A 440 2.72 28.86 -20.64
N LEU A 441 3.42 29.99 -20.58
CA LEU A 441 3.04 31.23 -21.27
C LEU A 441 3.27 31.15 -22.78
N MET A 442 4.35 30.51 -23.24
CA MET A 442 4.59 30.30 -24.68
C MET A 442 3.52 29.44 -25.36
N ILE A 443 2.86 28.58 -24.59
CA ILE A 443 1.91 27.58 -25.08
C ILE A 443 0.54 27.77 -24.38
N ALA A 444 0.18 29.03 -24.08
CA ALA A 444 -0.97 29.37 -23.24
C ALA A 444 -2.30 28.82 -23.76
N ASP A 445 -2.47 28.78 -25.09
CA ASP A 445 -3.69 28.31 -25.77
C ASP A 445 -3.94 26.80 -25.61
N ASN A 446 -2.90 26.02 -25.31
CA ASN A 446 -3.01 24.56 -25.13
C ASN A 446 -3.41 24.16 -23.70
N PHE A 447 -3.68 25.15 -22.84
CA PHE A 447 -4.20 24.94 -21.50
C PHE A 447 -5.64 25.43 -21.38
N LYS A 448 -6.45 24.69 -20.62
CA LYS A 448 -7.81 25.12 -20.23
C LYS A 448 -7.93 25.21 -18.71
N PRO A 449 -8.33 26.37 -18.14
CA PRO A 449 -8.45 27.70 -18.80
C PRO A 449 -7.12 28.20 -19.37
N VAL A 450 -7.15 29.21 -20.24
CA VAL A 450 -5.95 29.81 -20.88
C VAL A 450 -4.93 30.16 -19.81
N ALA A 451 -3.67 29.78 -20.03
CA ALA A 451 -2.63 29.92 -19.02
C ALA A 451 -2.25 31.38 -18.79
N ASP A 452 -2.65 31.91 -17.64
CA ASP A 452 -2.14 33.17 -17.09
C ASP A 452 -1.10 32.89 -15.98
N ILE A 453 -0.26 33.87 -15.66
CA ILE A 453 0.77 33.78 -14.61
C ILE A 453 0.14 33.33 -13.29
N ASN A 454 -1.01 33.91 -12.93
CA ASN A 454 -1.73 33.56 -11.70
C ASN A 454 -2.25 32.12 -11.70
N HIS A 455 -2.69 31.61 -12.86
CA HIS A 455 -3.12 30.22 -13.00
C HIS A 455 -1.93 29.28 -12.88
N LEU A 456 -0.82 29.55 -13.57
CA LEU A 456 0.39 28.74 -13.54
C LEU A 456 1.02 28.70 -12.12
N LEU A 457 1.03 29.83 -11.41
CA LEU A 457 1.56 29.92 -10.04
C LEU A 457 0.72 29.11 -9.04
N ARG A 458 -0.61 29.06 -9.21
CA ARG A 458 -1.51 28.24 -8.37
C ARG A 458 -1.41 26.74 -8.67
N ASP A 459 -1.07 26.40 -9.91
CA ASP A 459 -0.93 25.01 -10.38
C ASP A 459 0.42 24.39 -9.95
N LEU A 460 1.46 25.21 -9.86
CA LEU A 460 2.84 24.81 -9.58
C LEU A 460 3.02 24.01 -8.27
N PRO A 461 2.45 24.41 -7.10
CA PRO A 461 2.59 23.64 -5.87
C PRO A 461 2.04 22.21 -5.98
N GLY A 462 0.92 22.01 -6.67
CA GLY A 462 0.36 20.67 -6.87
C GLY A 462 1.19 19.78 -7.81
N ARG A 463 2.02 20.38 -8.67
CA ARG A 463 2.95 19.64 -9.55
C ARG A 463 4.18 19.14 -8.81
N TRP A 464 4.70 19.92 -7.86
CA TRP A 464 5.83 19.54 -7.01
C TRP A 464 5.47 18.50 -5.95
N MET A 465 4.22 18.54 -5.50
CA MET A 465 3.74 17.63 -4.47
C MET A 465 3.78 16.16 -4.90
N PRO A 466 3.99 15.22 -3.94
CA PRO A 466 4.17 13.81 -4.25
C PRO A 466 3.03 13.26 -5.09
N MET A 467 3.33 12.65 -6.23
CA MET A 467 2.35 11.84 -6.96
C MET A 467 1.15 12.62 -7.56
N GLY A 468 1.25 13.95 -7.73
CA GLY A 468 0.26 14.75 -8.46
C GLY A 468 -0.97 15.16 -7.65
N PHE A 469 -0.76 15.56 -6.41
CA PHE A 469 -1.77 16.12 -5.51
C PHE A 469 -2.67 17.16 -6.18
N GLY A 470 -3.98 17.04 -5.99
CA GLY A 470 -4.94 18.08 -6.36
C GLY A 470 -5.33 18.14 -7.84
N ASN A 471 -4.78 17.27 -8.70
CA ASN A 471 -5.05 17.24 -10.14
C ASN A 471 -6.51 16.89 -10.49
N ARG A 472 -7.41 16.76 -9.50
CA ARG A 472 -8.83 16.40 -9.65
C ARG A 472 -9.78 17.59 -9.55
N SER A 473 -9.29 18.77 -9.18
CA SER A 473 -10.08 20.01 -9.11
C SER A 473 -10.21 20.70 -10.47
N ASN A 474 -11.27 21.50 -10.63
CA ASN A 474 -11.44 22.36 -11.82
C ASN A 474 -10.49 23.58 -11.82
N ALA A 475 -9.65 23.72 -10.79
CA ALA A 475 -8.77 24.88 -10.59
C ALA A 475 -7.35 24.66 -11.14
N MET A 476 -7.01 23.44 -11.55
CA MET A 476 -5.70 23.11 -12.16
C MET A 476 -5.79 23.14 -13.69
N LEU A 477 -4.72 23.60 -14.35
CA LEU A 477 -4.72 23.74 -15.80
C LEU A 477 -4.71 22.36 -16.46
N ARG A 478 -5.68 22.14 -17.35
CA ARG A 478 -5.74 20.96 -18.19
C ARG A 478 -4.86 21.12 -19.42
N THR A 479 -4.01 20.13 -19.67
CA THR A 479 -3.23 19.99 -20.90
C THR A 479 -4.05 19.28 -21.99
N GLU A 480 -4.17 19.87 -23.18
CA GLU A 480 -4.84 19.21 -24.32
C GLU A 480 -3.85 18.53 -25.28
N THR A 481 -2.59 18.97 -25.31
CA THR A 481 -1.57 18.46 -26.25
C THR A 481 -0.55 17.53 -25.58
N PRO A 482 0.06 16.58 -26.33
CA PRO A 482 1.09 15.71 -25.76
C PRO A 482 2.32 16.50 -25.28
N LEU A 483 2.65 17.61 -25.96
CA LEU A 483 3.74 18.50 -25.58
C LEU A 483 3.47 19.19 -24.22
N SER A 484 2.28 19.77 -24.06
CA SER A 484 1.89 20.41 -22.79
C SER A 484 1.79 19.39 -21.66
N SER A 485 1.33 18.16 -21.95
CA SER A 485 1.31 17.03 -21.01
C SER A 485 2.71 16.57 -20.59
N PHE A 486 3.66 16.50 -21.52
CA PHE A 486 5.05 16.15 -21.22
C PHE A 486 5.70 17.21 -20.33
N LEU A 487 5.57 18.50 -20.68
CA LEU A 487 6.08 19.62 -19.87
C LEU A 487 5.47 19.59 -18.47
N ALA A 488 4.16 19.45 -18.39
CA ALA A 488 3.39 19.31 -17.16
C ALA A 488 3.89 18.16 -16.25
N GLN A 489 4.26 17.01 -16.83
CA GLN A 489 4.73 15.85 -16.10
C GLN A 489 6.22 15.96 -15.71
N SER A 490 7.04 16.60 -16.54
CA SER A 490 8.49 16.73 -16.34
C SER A 490 8.86 17.50 -15.06
N VAL A 491 8.10 18.54 -14.71
CA VAL A 491 8.31 19.38 -13.51
C VAL A 491 8.37 18.52 -12.24
N GLY A 492 7.40 17.62 -12.06
CA GLY A 492 7.36 16.73 -10.92
C GLY A 492 8.47 15.67 -10.98
N LEU A 493 8.71 15.09 -12.15
CA LEU A 493 9.73 14.04 -12.32
C LEU A 493 11.14 14.52 -11.97
N VAL A 494 11.53 15.71 -12.46
CA VAL A 494 12.85 16.30 -12.20
C VAL A 494 13.03 16.58 -10.71
N LEU A 495 12.02 17.19 -10.06
CA LEU A 495 12.09 17.49 -8.63
C LEU A 495 12.25 16.21 -7.79
N TRP A 496 11.44 15.18 -8.06
CA TRP A 496 11.48 13.94 -7.31
C TRP A 496 12.74 13.12 -7.58
N ALA A 497 13.35 13.24 -8.76
CA ALA A 497 14.64 12.63 -9.06
C ALA A 497 15.78 13.27 -8.26
N VAL A 498 15.76 14.61 -8.12
CA VAL A 498 16.71 15.32 -7.26
C VAL A 498 16.47 14.99 -5.78
N LEU A 499 15.21 14.96 -5.32
CA LEU A 499 14.90 14.52 -3.95
C LEU A 499 15.38 13.09 -3.68
N PHE A 500 15.20 12.18 -4.64
CA PHE A 500 15.71 10.80 -4.54
C PHE A 500 17.23 10.78 -4.36
N THR A 501 17.96 11.47 -5.24
CA THR A 501 19.44 11.48 -5.19
C THR A 501 19.97 12.15 -3.92
N VAL A 502 19.36 13.26 -3.48
CA VAL A 502 19.72 13.95 -2.24
C VAL A 502 19.44 13.09 -1.01
N CYS A 503 18.24 12.53 -0.88
CA CYS A 503 17.89 11.63 0.22
C CYS A 503 18.79 10.40 0.25
N PHE A 504 19.05 9.81 -0.92
CA PHE A 504 19.98 8.68 -1.04
C PHE A 504 21.37 9.08 -0.57
N ALA A 505 21.92 10.20 -1.05
CA ALA A 505 23.24 10.70 -0.62
C ALA A 505 23.30 11.00 0.89
N TRP A 506 22.25 11.58 1.46
CA TRP A 506 22.16 11.86 2.89
C TRP A 506 22.14 10.59 3.75
N PHE A 507 21.59 9.49 3.25
CA PHE A 507 21.40 8.25 4.04
C PHE A 507 22.34 7.09 3.66
N LYS A 508 23.07 7.21 2.54
CA LYS A 508 23.99 6.18 1.99
C LYS A 508 25.22 5.89 2.87
N SER A 509 25.60 6.75 3.82
CA SER A 509 26.86 6.55 4.56
C SER A 509 26.88 5.24 5.37
N GLN A 510 28.00 4.51 5.25
CA GLN A 510 28.31 3.31 6.03
C GLN A 510 28.32 3.67 7.52
N ILE A 511 27.61 2.86 8.30
CA ILE A 511 27.64 2.91 9.74
C ILE A 511 28.99 2.28 10.11
N PHE A 512 30.01 3.09 10.43
CA PHE A 512 31.00 2.62 11.38
C PHE A 512 30.20 2.31 12.64
N THR A 513 30.05 1.02 12.93
CA THR A 513 29.38 0.50 14.12
C THR A 513 29.99 1.21 15.32
N ASN A 514 29.28 2.21 15.81
CA ASN A 514 29.71 2.98 16.96
C ASN A 514 29.54 2.02 18.15
N ASP A 515 30.63 1.60 18.79
CA ASP A 515 30.59 0.67 19.93
C ASP A 515 29.65 1.14 21.05
N ASN A 516 29.33 2.43 21.08
CA ASN A 516 28.34 3.05 21.97
C ASN A 516 26.89 2.60 21.72
N ASP A 517 26.51 2.28 20.48
CA ASP A 517 25.17 1.75 20.16
C ASP A 517 25.05 0.27 20.58
N ARG A 518 26.16 -0.47 20.51
CA ARG A 518 26.24 -1.86 21.02
C ARG A 518 26.12 -1.89 22.55
N LYS A 519 26.81 -0.97 23.24
CA LYS A 519 26.74 -0.82 24.71
C LYS A 519 25.37 -0.38 25.24
N LYS A 520 24.53 0.26 24.42
CA LYS A 520 23.14 0.61 24.78
C LYS A 520 22.13 -0.52 24.52
N ALA A 521 22.52 -1.54 23.76
CA ALA A 521 21.67 -2.67 23.41
C ALA A 521 22.00 -3.96 24.20
N SER A 522 23.15 -4.00 24.89
CA SER A 522 23.50 -4.98 25.94
C SER A 522 23.01 -4.51 27.30
#